data_AF-A0A183NPF7-F1
#
_entry.id   AF-A0A183NPF7-F1
#
_cell.length_a   1.000
_cell.length_b   1.000
_cell.length_c   1.000
_cell.angle_alpha   90.00
_cell.angle_beta   90.00
_cell.angle_gamma   90.00
#
_symmetry.space_group_name_H-M   'P 1'
#
loop_
_entity.id
_entity.type
_entity.pdbx_description
1 polymer ?
#
loop_
_entity_poly.entity_id
_entity_poly.type
_entity_poly.pdbx_seq_one_letter_code
_entity_poly.pdbx_strand_id
1 'polypeptide(L)'
;MVFESLVVELINRYLGSYIEALNASQLKIGLLRGNAQLDNLDIKANAFDDLDLPVKQKLLHRLLGSLTLKIPFKNLFTEPTIAELTGLYVLIAKEKRYAKESKQKELVSLETARLKPKHSSTDSFGEKLAAQVIKNLQISIKDIHIRYEDSFSIPNRTFSLGLTLMLCATQSPAQIILTQAFITVRFVTFLYSFSVVKPISSTAMLHIHTRPEETNYSIPQMDLVINFAEIELCFSLSQYHDITCFLEAQDRIVTQGKYRKYRPLTPISQNYKVW
;
A
#
# COMPACT_ATOMS: atom_id res chain seq x y z
N MET A 1 27.99 16.08 -6.29
CA MET A 1 27.63 17.28 -7.08
C MET A 1 26.22 17.75 -6.69
N VAL A 2 25.83 19.01 -6.96
CA VAL A 2 24.58 19.64 -6.45
C VAL A 2 23.29 18.89 -6.82
N PHE A 3 23.23 18.29 -8.02
CA PHE A 3 22.05 17.52 -8.47
C PHE A 3 21.83 16.22 -7.70
N GLU A 4 22.90 15.54 -7.30
CA GLU A 4 22.81 14.28 -6.56
C GLU A 4 22.21 14.52 -5.17
N SER A 5 22.61 15.61 -4.50
CA SER A 5 22.04 16.01 -3.22
C SER A 5 20.55 16.32 -3.31
N LEU A 6 20.10 16.97 -4.40
CA LEU A 6 18.68 17.27 -4.60
C LEU A 6 17.85 15.99 -4.82
N VAL A 7 18.34 15.04 -5.60
CA VAL A 7 17.62 13.77 -5.81
C VAL A 7 17.54 12.96 -4.52
N VAL A 8 18.64 12.88 -3.77
CA VAL A 8 18.65 12.24 -2.44
C VAL A 8 17.64 12.92 -1.50
N GLU A 9 17.57 14.26 -1.52
CA GLU A 9 16.60 14.99 -0.71
C GLU A 9 15.15 14.67 -1.12
N LEU A 10 14.84 14.63 -2.42
CA LEU A 10 13.50 14.33 -2.92
C LEU A 10 13.07 12.90 -2.57
N ILE A 11 13.96 11.91 -2.74
CA ILE A 11 13.69 10.52 -2.37
C ILE A 11 13.42 10.42 -0.86
N ASN A 12 14.24 11.06 -0.02
CA ASN A 12 13.98 11.09 1.42
C ASN A 12 12.67 11.82 1.77
N ARG A 13 12.34 12.90 1.06
CA ARG A 13 11.12 13.69 1.29
C ARG A 13 9.85 12.91 0.97
N TYR A 14 9.81 12.20 -0.15
CA TYR A 14 8.61 11.50 -0.62
C TYR A 14 8.53 10.03 -0.24
N LEU A 15 9.67 9.33 -0.16
CA LEU A 15 9.72 7.90 0.18
C LEU A 15 10.15 7.63 1.62
N GLY A 16 10.69 8.63 2.32
CA GLY A 16 11.17 8.47 3.69
C GLY A 16 10.08 8.16 4.71
N SER A 17 8.80 8.36 4.41
CA SER A 17 7.68 7.89 5.25
C SER A 17 7.41 6.40 5.11
N TYR A 18 7.81 5.79 3.99
CA TYR A 18 7.47 4.41 3.63
C TYR A 18 8.66 3.44 3.77
N ILE A 19 9.89 3.90 3.53
CA ILE A 19 11.09 3.05 3.47
C ILE A 19 11.99 3.35 4.66
N GLU A 20 12.56 2.30 5.28
CA GLU A 20 13.58 2.46 6.33
C GLU A 20 14.83 3.15 5.76
N ALA A 21 15.67 3.71 6.65
CA ALA A 21 16.75 4.63 6.32
C ALA A 21 17.48 4.28 5.01
N LEU A 22 17.32 5.15 4.00
CA LEU A 22 17.96 4.98 2.70
C LEU A 22 19.47 5.07 2.89
N ASN A 23 20.20 3.99 2.59
CA ASN A 23 21.66 3.99 2.66
C ASN A 23 22.20 5.01 1.64
N ALA A 24 22.62 6.18 2.14
CA ALA A 24 23.12 7.28 1.32
C ALA A 24 24.32 6.88 0.43
N SER A 25 25.02 5.79 0.79
CA SER A 25 26.08 5.18 -0.01
C SER A 25 25.57 4.49 -1.29
N GLN A 26 24.46 3.74 -1.22
CA GLN A 26 23.86 3.06 -2.38
C GLN A 26 23.31 4.07 -3.40
N LEU A 27 22.64 5.11 -2.89
CA LEU A 27 22.10 6.21 -3.69
C LEU A 27 23.17 6.93 -4.51
N LYS A 28 24.32 7.25 -3.89
CA LYS A 28 25.43 7.95 -4.54
C LYS A 28 26.07 7.14 -5.68
N ILE A 29 26.16 5.82 -5.54
CA ILE A 29 26.79 4.94 -6.56
C ILE A 29 25.93 4.87 -7.83
N GLY A 30 24.59 4.83 -7.69
CA GLY A 30 23.69 4.82 -8.84
C GLY A 30 23.69 6.14 -9.63
N LEU A 31 23.65 7.26 -8.93
CA LEU A 31 23.54 8.60 -9.54
C LEU A 31 24.71 8.93 -10.49
N LEU A 32 25.92 8.42 -10.20
CA LEU A 32 27.09 8.55 -11.08
C LEU A 32 26.93 7.91 -12.48
N ARG A 33 26.03 6.93 -12.62
CA ARG A 33 25.72 6.25 -13.89
C ARG A 33 24.43 6.78 -14.56
N GLY A 34 23.80 7.81 -14.00
CA GLY A 34 22.56 8.40 -14.51
C GLY A 34 21.26 7.73 -14.02
N ASN A 35 21.34 6.67 -13.21
CA ASN A 35 20.18 5.94 -12.67
C ASN A 35 20.33 5.73 -11.16
N ALA A 36 19.40 6.19 -10.33
CA ALA A 36 19.41 5.84 -8.91
C ALA A 36 18.79 4.45 -8.73
N GLN A 37 19.57 3.46 -8.29
CA GLN A 37 19.06 2.13 -7.95
C GLN A 37 19.25 1.86 -6.46
N LEU A 38 18.21 1.34 -5.85
CA LEU A 38 18.13 0.95 -4.45
C LEU A 38 17.64 -0.49 -4.40
N ASP A 39 18.34 -1.36 -3.67
CA ASP A 39 18.03 -2.78 -3.58
C ASP A 39 17.82 -3.19 -2.12
N ASN A 40 17.00 -4.22 -1.90
CA ASN A 40 16.68 -4.81 -0.60
C ASN A 40 16.22 -3.77 0.42
N LEU A 41 15.22 -2.99 0.01
CA LEU A 41 14.62 -1.92 0.79
C LEU A 41 13.68 -2.52 1.83
N ASP A 42 13.84 -2.13 3.10
CA ASP A 42 12.89 -2.48 4.15
C ASP A 42 11.78 -1.41 4.21
N ILE A 43 10.55 -1.86 4.41
CA ILE A 43 9.37 -0.99 4.48
C ILE A 43 9.09 -0.72 5.95
N LYS A 44 8.83 0.54 6.29
CA LYS A 44 8.50 0.93 7.66
C LYS A 44 7.24 0.24 8.16
N ALA A 45 7.20 -0.04 9.45
CA ALA A 45 6.06 -0.69 10.08
C ALA A 45 4.74 0.09 9.99
N ASN A 46 4.82 1.41 9.85
CA ASN A 46 3.68 2.32 9.76
C ASN A 46 3.42 2.81 8.32
N ALA A 47 4.08 2.23 7.31
CA ALA A 47 3.98 2.68 5.92
C ALA A 47 2.55 2.60 5.34
N PHE A 48 1.68 1.78 5.94
CA PHE A 48 0.30 1.58 5.50
C PHE A 48 -0.73 2.10 6.51
N ASP A 49 -0.30 2.81 7.55
CA ASP A 49 -1.22 3.37 8.56
C ASP A 49 -2.18 4.41 7.96
N ASP A 50 -1.76 5.09 6.89
CA ASP A 50 -2.56 6.09 6.16
C ASP A 50 -3.69 5.48 5.31
N LEU A 51 -3.69 4.16 5.08
CA LEU A 51 -4.68 3.50 4.21
C LEU A 51 -6.07 3.33 4.84
N ASP A 52 -6.34 3.95 6.00
CA ASP A 52 -7.59 3.87 6.78
C ASP A 52 -8.25 2.48 6.75
N LEU A 53 -7.41 1.44 6.88
CA LEU A 53 -7.88 0.07 6.76
C LEU A 53 -8.75 -0.26 7.98
N PRO A 54 -9.85 -1.01 7.81
CA PRO A 54 -10.79 -1.33 8.88
C PRO A 54 -10.17 -2.16 10.03
N VAL A 55 -8.92 -2.62 9.86
CA VAL A 55 -8.15 -3.40 10.83
C VAL A 55 -6.71 -2.86 10.91
N LYS A 56 -6.22 -2.47 12.10
CA LYS A 56 -4.83 -2.27 12.50
C LYS A 56 -4.15 -3.59 12.31
N GLN A 57 -3.33 -3.59 11.28
CA GLN A 57 -2.61 -4.74 10.82
C GLN A 57 -1.19 -4.62 11.32
N LYS A 58 -0.68 -5.70 11.90
CA LYS A 58 0.73 -5.86 12.10
C LYS A 58 1.33 -6.34 10.78
N LEU A 59 2.22 -5.54 10.23
CA LEU A 59 3.07 -5.99 9.13
C LEU A 59 4.13 -6.95 9.69
N LEU A 60 4.06 -8.22 9.30
CA LEU A 60 4.94 -9.28 9.77
C LEU A 60 6.21 -9.42 8.93
N HIS A 61 6.06 -9.33 7.61
CA HIS A 61 7.16 -9.35 6.65
C HIS A 61 6.95 -8.26 5.61
N ARG A 62 8.03 -7.58 5.30
CA ARG A 62 8.07 -6.37 4.50
C ARG A 62 9.37 -6.42 3.72
N LEU A 63 9.28 -6.59 2.41
CA LEU A 63 10.44 -6.58 1.56
C LEU A 63 10.10 -5.87 0.27
N LEU A 64 10.96 -4.94 -0.10
CA LEU A 64 10.96 -4.36 -1.42
C LEU A 64 12.28 -4.72 -2.11
N GLY A 65 12.18 -5.52 -3.17
CA GLY A 65 13.33 -6.07 -3.89
C GLY A 65 14.23 -4.98 -4.47
N SER A 66 13.69 -4.14 -5.35
CA SER A 66 14.43 -2.99 -5.88
C SER A 66 13.54 -1.82 -6.29
N LEU A 67 14.11 -0.63 -6.22
CA LEU A 67 13.59 0.63 -6.74
C LEU A 67 14.66 1.26 -7.64
N THR A 68 14.34 1.44 -8.92
CA THR A 68 15.21 2.09 -9.89
C THR A 68 14.54 3.37 -10.41
N LEU A 69 15.24 4.49 -10.34
CA LEU A 69 14.83 5.79 -10.86
C LEU A 69 15.79 6.22 -11.96
N LYS A 70 15.30 6.26 -13.20
CA LYS A 70 16.04 6.72 -14.38
C LYS A 70 15.63 8.16 -14.66
N ILE A 71 16.49 9.11 -14.28
CA ILE A 71 16.22 10.55 -14.38
C ILE A 71 17.01 11.10 -15.57
N PRO A 72 16.35 11.59 -16.64
CA PRO A 72 17.04 12.10 -17.81
C PRO A 72 17.55 13.53 -17.57
N PHE A 73 18.60 13.70 -16.76
CA PHE A 73 19.10 15.01 -16.31
C PHE A 73 19.39 16.00 -17.46
N LYS A 74 19.77 15.51 -18.63
CA LYS A 74 20.05 16.34 -19.81
C LYS A 74 18.78 16.78 -20.56
N ASN A 75 17.71 15.99 -20.46
CA ASN A 75 16.52 16.06 -21.31
C ASN A 75 15.22 16.07 -20.48
N LEU A 76 15.21 16.59 -19.25
CA LEU A 76 14.06 16.56 -18.30
C LEU A 76 12.75 17.15 -18.85
N PHE A 77 12.81 17.99 -19.89
CA PHE A 77 11.64 18.58 -20.53
C PHE A 77 11.07 17.75 -21.68
N THR A 78 11.88 16.88 -22.28
CA THR A 78 11.52 16.10 -23.47
C THR A 78 11.43 14.60 -23.20
N GLU A 79 12.18 14.08 -22.22
CA GLU A 79 12.20 12.68 -21.84
C GLU A 79 11.55 12.46 -20.46
N PRO A 80 10.82 11.34 -20.28
CA PRO A 80 10.16 11.02 -19.02
C PRO A 80 11.14 10.53 -17.95
N THR A 81 10.82 10.76 -16.68
CA THR A 81 11.49 10.07 -15.58
C THR A 81 10.85 8.71 -15.39
N ILE A 82 11.63 7.65 -15.32
CA ILE A 82 11.11 6.28 -15.19
C ILE A 82 11.42 5.75 -13.78
N ALA A 83 10.38 5.36 -13.05
CA ALA A 83 10.46 4.67 -11.77
C ALA A 83 10.05 3.21 -11.94
N GLU A 84 10.95 2.28 -11.63
CA GLU A 84 10.73 0.84 -11.68
C GLU A 84 10.83 0.28 -10.26
N LEU A 85 9.73 -0.30 -9.77
CA LEU A 85 9.61 -0.95 -8.48
C LEU A 85 9.45 -2.45 -8.72
N THR A 86 10.29 -3.31 -8.13
CA THR A 86 10.21 -4.76 -8.33
C THR A 86 10.24 -5.51 -7.01
N GLY A 87 9.39 -6.53 -6.87
CA GLY A 87 9.42 -7.47 -5.75
C GLY A 87 8.88 -6.84 -4.47
N LEU A 88 7.62 -6.41 -4.49
CA LEU A 88 6.94 -5.87 -3.30
C LEU A 88 6.23 -7.01 -2.56
N TYR A 89 6.83 -7.49 -1.47
CA TYR A 89 6.29 -8.57 -0.65
C TYR A 89 5.83 -8.03 0.70
N VAL A 90 4.52 -8.13 0.95
CA VAL A 90 3.91 -7.63 2.20
C VAL A 90 3.09 -8.73 2.84
N LEU A 91 3.43 -9.11 4.07
CA LEU A 91 2.60 -9.97 4.92
C LEU A 91 1.92 -9.14 6.00
N ILE A 92 0.60 -9.12 5.93
CA ILE A 92 -0.31 -8.36 6.77
C ILE A 92 -0.99 -9.34 7.72
N ALA A 93 -0.93 -9.11 9.03
CA ALA A 93 -1.67 -9.91 10.00
C ALA A 93 -2.53 -9.05 10.93
N LYS A 94 -3.69 -9.57 11.33
CA LYS A 94 -4.60 -8.89 12.26
C LYS A 94 -3.97 -8.77 13.65
N GLU A 95 -4.04 -7.60 14.31
CA GLU A 95 -3.50 -7.42 15.67
C GLU A 95 -4.58 -7.55 16.77
N LYS A 96 -4.28 -8.27 17.86
CA LYS A 96 -5.19 -8.52 19.00
C LYS A 96 -5.56 -7.27 19.84
N ARG A 97 -4.73 -6.22 19.84
CA ARG A 97 -4.75 -5.13 20.86
C ARG A 97 -5.57 -3.88 20.47
N TYR A 98 -6.69 -4.10 19.81
CA TYR A 98 -7.45 -3.04 19.14
C TYR A 98 -8.08 -1.95 20.04
N ALA A 99 -8.20 -2.16 21.36
CA ALA A 99 -9.10 -1.32 22.18
C ALA A 99 -8.43 -0.30 23.12
N LYS A 100 -7.16 -0.49 23.51
CA LYS A 100 -6.50 0.42 24.48
C LYS A 100 -5.72 1.53 23.79
N GLU A 101 -5.11 1.23 22.65
CA GLU A 101 -4.17 2.16 22.00
C GLU A 101 -4.83 3.14 21.03
N SER A 102 -6.03 2.90 20.49
CA SER A 102 -6.66 3.85 19.54
C SER A 102 -6.97 5.18 20.23
N LYS A 103 -7.61 5.15 21.40
CA LYS A 103 -7.93 6.35 22.19
C LYS A 103 -6.68 7.10 22.67
N GLN A 104 -5.61 6.39 22.99
CA GLN A 104 -4.36 7.01 23.45
C GLN A 104 -3.52 7.56 22.29
N LYS A 105 -3.50 6.88 21.13
CA LYS A 105 -2.82 7.35 19.93
C LYS A 105 -3.50 8.55 19.30
N GLU A 106 -4.83 8.65 19.37
CA GLU A 106 -5.58 9.80 18.87
C GLU A 106 -5.33 11.08 19.69
N LEU A 107 -5.14 10.94 21.01
CA LEU A 107 -4.73 12.06 21.87
C LEU A 107 -3.28 12.49 21.59
N VAL A 108 -2.36 11.52 21.41
CA VAL A 108 -0.94 11.79 21.13
C VAL A 108 -0.73 12.34 19.70
N SER A 109 -1.54 11.92 18.72
CA SER A 109 -1.46 12.46 17.36
C SER A 109 -1.93 13.91 17.29
N LEU A 110 -2.93 14.31 18.08
CA LEU A 110 -3.35 15.70 18.22
C LEU A 110 -2.28 16.57 18.91
N GLU A 111 -1.57 16.03 19.90
CA GLU A 111 -0.46 16.72 20.56
C GLU A 111 0.77 16.87 19.65
N THR A 112 1.10 15.84 18.85
CA THR A 112 2.25 15.87 17.93
C THR A 112 1.97 16.63 16.64
N ALA A 113 0.71 16.72 16.19
CA ALA A 113 0.30 17.58 15.06
C ALA A 113 0.48 19.08 15.35
N ARG A 114 0.45 19.48 16.63
CA ARG A 114 0.78 20.86 17.07
C ARG A 114 2.27 21.17 17.07
N LEU A 115 3.13 20.16 16.98
CA LEU A 115 4.60 20.28 17.08
C LEU A 115 5.34 19.98 15.77
N LYS A 116 4.63 19.70 14.66
CA LYS A 116 5.31 19.57 13.37
C LYS A 116 5.96 20.90 13.01
N PRO A 117 7.30 20.97 12.86
CA PRO A 117 7.90 22.16 12.29
C PRO A 117 7.36 22.33 10.88
N LYS A 118 6.85 23.53 10.57
CA LYS A 118 6.71 23.97 9.18
C LYS A 118 8.10 23.82 8.55
N HIS A 119 8.25 22.87 7.63
CA HIS A 119 9.43 22.85 6.79
C HIS A 119 9.49 24.18 6.06
N SER A 120 10.54 24.94 6.36
CA SER A 120 10.91 26.14 5.65
C SER A 120 11.15 25.77 4.19
N SER A 121 10.30 26.30 3.31
CA SER A 121 10.52 26.30 1.87
C SER A 121 11.83 27.01 1.57
N THR A 122 12.86 26.24 1.26
CA THR A 122 14.07 26.73 0.61
C THR A 122 14.16 26.11 -0.78
N ASP A 123 14.30 27.01 -1.76
CA ASP A 123 14.59 26.87 -3.18
C ASP A 123 13.45 26.54 -4.15
N SER A 124 12.91 27.62 -4.74
CA SER A 124 12.03 27.64 -5.93
C SER A 124 12.53 26.76 -7.07
N PHE A 125 13.85 26.58 -7.18
CA PHE A 125 14.46 25.71 -8.19
C PHE A 125 14.25 24.22 -7.90
N GLY A 126 14.42 23.79 -6.64
CA GLY A 126 14.19 22.40 -6.23
C GLY A 126 12.73 22.00 -6.35
N GLU A 127 11.80 22.90 -6.00
CA GLU A 127 10.36 22.68 -6.18
C GLU A 127 9.97 22.55 -7.66
N LYS A 128 10.51 23.40 -8.54
CA LYS A 128 10.28 23.32 -9.98
C LYS A 128 10.84 22.02 -10.57
N LEU A 129 12.02 21.59 -10.13
CA LEU A 129 12.60 20.31 -10.53
C LEU A 129 11.75 19.13 -10.05
N ALA A 130 11.33 19.13 -8.79
CA ALA A 130 10.46 18.09 -8.23
C ALA A 130 9.13 18.00 -9.01
N ALA A 131 8.49 19.15 -9.26
CA ALA A 131 7.27 19.22 -10.04
C ALA A 131 7.47 18.69 -11.47
N GLN A 132 8.60 19.02 -12.11
CA GLN A 132 8.92 18.53 -13.46
C GLN A 132 9.16 17.01 -13.49
N VAL A 133 9.88 16.48 -12.50
CA VAL A 133 10.10 15.03 -12.35
C VAL A 133 8.76 14.30 -12.14
N ILE A 134 7.90 14.81 -11.26
CA ILE A 134 6.59 14.22 -10.96
C ILE A 134 5.67 14.30 -12.18
N LYS A 135 5.65 15.43 -12.90
CA LYS A 135 4.77 15.66 -14.05
C LYS A 135 4.97 14.64 -15.17
N ASN A 136 6.22 14.23 -15.41
CA ASN A 136 6.57 13.28 -16.45
C ASN A 136 7.03 11.93 -15.88
N LEU A 137 6.60 11.60 -14.65
CA LEU A 137 6.96 10.34 -14.01
C LEU A 137 6.17 9.18 -14.63
N GLN A 138 6.88 8.16 -15.06
CA GLN A 138 6.32 6.88 -15.49
C GLN A 138 6.70 5.82 -14.46
N ILE A 139 5.71 5.13 -13.90
CA ILE A 139 5.88 4.13 -12.86
C ILE A 139 5.62 2.75 -13.45
N SER A 140 6.54 1.82 -13.26
CA SER A 140 6.35 0.40 -13.49
C SER A 140 6.58 -0.35 -12.19
N ILE A 141 5.56 -1.05 -11.71
CA ILE A 141 5.63 -1.93 -10.55
C ILE A 141 5.49 -3.38 -11.02
N LYS A 142 6.42 -4.23 -10.61
CA LYS A 142 6.48 -5.64 -10.97
C LYS A 142 6.52 -6.51 -9.74
N ASP A 143 5.95 -7.70 -9.86
CA ASP A 143 6.06 -8.75 -8.84
C ASP A 143 5.63 -8.27 -7.45
N ILE A 144 4.37 -7.82 -7.36
CA ILE A 144 3.74 -7.45 -6.11
C ILE A 144 3.07 -8.69 -5.55
N HIS A 145 3.33 -9.02 -4.30
CA HIS A 145 2.66 -10.09 -3.57
C HIS A 145 2.27 -9.59 -2.18
N ILE A 146 0.99 -9.30 -2.01
CA ILE A 146 0.41 -8.88 -0.73
C ILE A 146 -0.36 -10.06 -0.17
N ARG A 147 -0.05 -10.48 1.05
CA ARG A 147 -0.74 -11.56 1.74
C ARG A 147 -1.28 -11.07 3.06
N TYR A 148 -2.57 -11.26 3.29
CA TYR A 148 -3.24 -11.11 4.55
C TYR A 148 -3.35 -12.46 5.26
N GLU A 149 -3.11 -12.50 6.56
CA GLU A 149 -3.25 -13.67 7.43
C GLU A 149 -4.09 -13.33 8.66
N ASP A 150 -5.05 -14.21 8.96
CA ASP A 150 -5.94 -14.11 10.11
C ASP A 150 -6.00 -15.44 10.86
N SER A 151 -5.28 -15.50 11.99
CA SER A 151 -5.29 -16.61 12.95
C SER A 151 -6.17 -16.33 14.17
N PHE A 152 -6.97 -15.26 14.15
CA PHE A 152 -7.75 -14.81 15.30
C PHE A 152 -9.26 -14.97 15.12
N SER A 153 -9.75 -14.77 13.90
CA SER A 153 -11.20 -14.76 13.66
C SER A 153 -11.83 -16.15 13.82
N ILE A 154 -11.09 -17.21 13.48
CA ILE A 154 -11.52 -18.61 13.60
C ILE A 154 -10.56 -19.36 14.56
N PRO A 155 -11.06 -19.92 15.68
CA PRO A 155 -10.21 -20.72 16.57
C PRO A 155 -9.64 -21.94 15.84
N ASN A 156 -8.36 -22.26 16.11
CA ASN A 156 -7.65 -23.42 15.55
C ASN A 156 -7.56 -23.46 14.01
N ARG A 157 -7.81 -22.34 13.30
CA ARG A 157 -7.63 -22.23 11.85
C ARG A 157 -7.02 -20.89 11.49
N THR A 158 -6.09 -20.90 10.53
CA THR A 158 -5.50 -19.68 9.96
C THR A 158 -6.06 -19.46 8.56
N PHE A 159 -6.81 -18.37 8.40
CA PHE A 159 -7.21 -17.87 7.09
C PHE A 159 -6.06 -17.09 6.47
N SER A 160 -5.86 -17.21 5.16
CA SER A 160 -5.02 -16.27 4.42
C SER A 160 -5.61 -15.85 3.08
N LEU A 161 -5.31 -14.63 2.67
CA LEU A 161 -5.77 -14.04 1.42
C LEU A 161 -4.56 -13.39 0.76
N GLY A 162 -4.19 -13.85 -0.42
CA GLY A 162 -3.12 -13.29 -1.23
C GLY A 162 -3.68 -12.50 -2.40
N LEU A 163 -2.95 -11.46 -2.79
CA LEU A 163 -3.13 -10.71 -4.02
C LEU A 163 -1.75 -10.60 -4.65
N THR A 164 -1.64 -11.02 -5.91
CA THR A 164 -0.38 -11.01 -6.65
C THR A 164 -0.57 -10.21 -7.93
N LEU A 165 0.23 -9.18 -8.17
CA LEU A 165 0.20 -8.40 -9.41
C LEU A 165 1.53 -8.62 -10.12
N MET A 166 1.52 -9.15 -11.34
CA MET A 166 2.77 -9.41 -12.06
C MET A 166 3.34 -8.12 -12.64
N LEU A 167 2.48 -7.27 -13.21
CA LEU A 167 2.90 -6.00 -13.80
C LEU A 167 1.81 -4.92 -13.66
N CYS A 168 2.25 -3.74 -13.26
CA CYS A 168 1.48 -2.51 -13.32
C CYS A 168 2.41 -1.50 -13.97
N ALA A 169 2.06 -0.92 -15.12
CA ALA A 169 2.93 0.04 -15.78
C ALA A 169 2.12 1.23 -16.29
N THR A 170 2.64 2.45 -16.11
CA THR A 170 2.07 3.64 -16.72
C THR A 170 2.81 3.90 -18.03
N GLN A 171 2.10 4.00 -19.16
CA GLN A 171 2.72 4.39 -20.44
C GLN A 171 2.78 5.91 -20.62
N SER A 172 1.92 6.66 -19.93
CA SER A 172 1.95 8.13 -19.89
C SER A 172 1.40 8.61 -18.53
N PRO A 173 1.69 9.85 -18.09
CA PRO A 173 1.16 10.39 -16.83
C PRO A 173 -0.38 10.47 -16.79
N ALA A 174 -1.06 10.34 -17.93
CA ALA A 174 -2.52 10.32 -18.05
C ALA A 174 -3.11 8.92 -18.37
N GLN A 175 -2.27 7.89 -18.49
CA GLN A 175 -2.72 6.54 -18.81
C GLN A 175 -1.94 5.51 -17.99
N ILE A 176 -2.61 5.02 -16.95
CA ILE A 176 -2.19 3.82 -16.24
C ILE A 176 -2.59 2.62 -17.13
N ILE A 177 -1.72 1.63 -17.29
CA ILE A 177 -2.07 0.36 -17.93
C ILE A 177 -1.71 -0.73 -16.93
N LEU A 178 -2.71 -1.19 -16.20
CA LEU A 178 -2.57 -2.43 -15.44
C LEU A 178 -2.27 -3.56 -16.44
N THR A 179 -1.40 -4.51 -16.08
CA THR A 179 -1.13 -5.68 -16.95
C THR A 179 -0.99 -6.90 -16.08
N GLN A 180 -2.08 -7.67 -16.01
CA GLN A 180 -2.17 -8.96 -15.29
C GLN A 180 -2.13 -8.82 -13.76
N ALA A 181 -3.34 -8.77 -13.19
CA ALA A 181 -3.63 -8.85 -11.78
C ALA A 181 -4.16 -10.24 -11.43
N PHE A 182 -3.71 -10.81 -10.31
CA PHE A 182 -4.11 -12.11 -9.80
C PHE A 182 -4.58 -11.93 -8.35
N ILE A 183 -5.65 -12.60 -7.97
CA ILE A 183 -6.10 -12.66 -6.58
C ILE A 183 -6.07 -14.13 -6.15
N THR A 184 -5.22 -14.44 -5.18
CA THR A 184 -5.00 -15.81 -4.68
C THR A 184 -5.50 -15.93 -3.25
N VAL A 185 -6.73 -16.42 -3.04
CA VAL A 185 -7.20 -16.74 -1.67
C VAL A 185 -6.61 -18.09 -1.22
N ARG A 186 -6.00 -18.16 -0.02
CA ARG A 186 -5.35 -19.39 0.49
C ARG A 186 -5.76 -19.72 1.92
N PHE A 187 -6.23 -20.95 2.18
CA PHE A 187 -6.39 -21.44 3.55
C PHE A 187 -5.21 -22.36 3.92
N VAL A 188 -4.56 -22.10 5.07
CA VAL A 188 -3.40 -22.89 5.52
C VAL A 188 -3.92 -24.18 6.17
N THR A 189 -4.23 -25.17 5.32
CA THR A 189 -4.34 -26.57 5.77
C THR A 189 -3.84 -27.59 4.73
N PHE A 190 -3.59 -27.24 3.46
CA PHE A 190 -3.07 -28.20 2.46
C PHE A 190 -2.01 -27.61 1.51
N LEU A 191 -1.13 -28.48 1.01
CA LEU A 191 0.05 -28.22 0.16
C LEU A 191 -0.26 -27.77 -1.28
N TYR A 192 -1.53 -27.59 -1.66
CA TYR A 192 -1.93 -27.21 -3.01
C TYR A 192 -2.50 -25.78 -3.03
N SER A 193 -1.82 -24.88 -3.73
CA SER A 193 -2.27 -23.50 -3.98
C SER A 193 -3.24 -23.48 -5.16
N PHE A 194 -4.54 -23.31 -4.91
CA PHE A 194 -5.54 -23.04 -5.95
C PHE A 194 -5.95 -21.57 -5.89
N SER A 195 -5.78 -20.82 -6.97
CA SER A 195 -6.22 -19.43 -7.07
C SER A 195 -7.74 -19.37 -7.25
N VAL A 196 -8.43 -18.63 -6.37
CA VAL A 196 -9.88 -18.42 -6.45
C VAL A 196 -10.27 -17.58 -7.66
N VAL A 197 -9.45 -16.59 -7.98
CA VAL A 197 -9.61 -15.78 -9.18
C VAL A 197 -8.52 -16.19 -10.14
N LYS A 198 -8.90 -16.55 -11.36
CA LYS A 198 -7.90 -16.78 -12.41
C LYS A 198 -7.14 -15.49 -12.73
N PRO A 199 -5.96 -15.59 -13.36
CA PRO A 199 -5.22 -14.43 -13.84
C PRO A 199 -6.12 -13.51 -14.69
N ILE A 200 -6.27 -12.24 -14.30
CA ILE A 200 -7.03 -11.25 -15.08
C ILE A 200 -6.07 -10.22 -15.62
N SER A 201 -5.97 -10.10 -16.94
CA SER A 201 -5.47 -8.85 -17.54
C SER A 201 -6.56 -7.79 -17.46
N SER A 202 -6.26 -6.65 -16.86
CA SER A 202 -7.15 -5.49 -16.87
C SER A 202 -6.36 -4.27 -17.31
N THR A 203 -6.98 -3.32 -17.99
CA THR A 203 -6.38 -2.02 -18.30
C THR A 203 -7.19 -0.93 -17.59
N ALA A 204 -6.55 0.07 -17.00
CA ALA A 204 -7.22 1.07 -16.17
C ALA A 204 -6.76 2.48 -16.50
N MET A 205 -7.55 3.26 -17.22
CA MET A 205 -7.22 4.63 -17.59
C MET A 205 -7.70 5.59 -16.49
N LEU A 206 -6.80 6.42 -15.97
CA LEU A 206 -7.09 7.43 -14.94
C LEU A 206 -6.85 8.82 -15.52
N HIS A 207 -7.90 9.62 -15.61
CA HIS A 207 -7.85 11.01 -16.01
C HIS A 207 -8.08 11.92 -14.79
N ILE A 208 -7.09 12.75 -14.45
CA ILE A 208 -7.18 13.73 -13.35
C ILE A 208 -7.24 15.13 -13.94
N HIS A 209 -8.36 15.83 -13.74
CA HIS A 209 -8.51 17.23 -14.09
C HIS A 209 -7.94 18.09 -12.97
N THR A 210 -6.75 18.66 -13.18
CA THR A 210 -6.04 19.47 -12.18
C THR A 210 -6.65 20.85 -11.97
N ARG A 211 -7.56 21.30 -12.86
CA ARG A 211 -8.24 22.60 -12.79
C ARG A 211 -9.74 22.48 -13.09
N PRO A 212 -10.53 21.91 -12.18
CA PRO A 212 -11.97 21.74 -12.38
C PRO A 212 -12.75 23.07 -12.40
N GLU A 213 -12.14 24.15 -11.92
CA GLU A 213 -12.71 25.51 -11.89
C GLU A 213 -12.94 26.09 -13.30
N GLU A 214 -12.07 25.77 -14.26
CA GLU A 214 -12.17 26.29 -15.64
C GLU A 214 -13.43 25.79 -16.36
N THR A 215 -13.99 24.65 -15.93
CA THR A 215 -15.20 24.04 -16.49
C THR A 215 -16.42 24.18 -15.59
N ASN A 216 -16.35 25.06 -14.58
CA ASN A 216 -17.38 25.22 -13.55
C ASN A 216 -17.83 23.88 -12.95
N TYR A 217 -16.87 22.97 -12.71
CA TYR A 217 -17.09 21.64 -12.12
C TYR A 217 -18.07 20.75 -12.90
N SER A 218 -18.29 21.01 -14.20
CA SER A 218 -19.16 20.16 -15.03
C SER A 218 -18.52 18.80 -15.37
N ILE A 219 -17.19 18.71 -15.24
CA ILE A 219 -16.40 17.50 -15.51
C ILE A 219 -15.87 16.97 -14.17
N PRO A 220 -15.94 15.65 -13.91
CA PRO A 220 -15.40 15.08 -12.69
C PRO A 220 -13.90 15.33 -12.56
N GLN A 221 -13.45 15.69 -11.36
CA GLN A 221 -12.03 15.94 -11.08
C GLN A 221 -11.16 14.70 -11.32
N MET A 222 -11.74 13.51 -11.16
CA MET A 222 -11.08 12.23 -11.40
C MET A 222 -12.04 11.32 -12.15
N ASP A 223 -11.59 10.78 -13.28
CA ASP A 223 -12.32 9.79 -14.07
C ASP A 223 -11.44 8.53 -14.21
N LEU A 224 -11.97 7.39 -13.80
CA LEU A 224 -11.25 6.11 -13.77
C LEU A 224 -12.04 5.07 -14.56
N VAL A 225 -11.51 4.70 -15.72
CA VAL A 225 -12.10 3.70 -16.62
C VAL A 225 -11.30 2.41 -16.53
N ILE A 226 -11.92 1.33 -16.04
CA ILE A 226 -11.26 0.03 -15.93
C ILE A 226 -11.91 -0.97 -16.88
N ASN A 227 -11.12 -1.51 -17.79
CA ASN A 227 -11.51 -2.58 -18.71
C ASN A 227 -10.90 -3.89 -18.22
N PHE A 228 -11.75 -4.80 -17.78
CA PHE A 228 -11.35 -6.15 -17.36
C PHE A 228 -11.45 -7.12 -18.53
N ALA A 229 -10.46 -8.00 -18.69
CA ALA A 229 -10.69 -9.26 -19.39
C ALA A 229 -11.64 -10.14 -18.56
N GLU A 230 -12.16 -11.20 -19.18
CA GLU A 230 -13.08 -12.15 -18.54
C GLU A 230 -12.63 -12.54 -17.13
N ILE A 231 -13.54 -12.38 -16.17
CA ILE A 231 -13.31 -12.69 -14.75
C ILE A 231 -13.86 -14.09 -14.49
N GLU A 232 -12.98 -15.06 -14.34
CA GLU A 232 -13.36 -16.41 -13.96
C GLU A 232 -13.07 -16.66 -12.47
N LEU A 233 -14.13 -17.01 -11.73
CA LEU A 233 -14.06 -17.39 -10.34
C LEU A 233 -14.17 -18.91 -10.21
N CYS A 234 -13.17 -19.54 -9.59
CA CYS A 234 -13.14 -20.97 -9.35
C CYS A 234 -13.00 -21.22 -7.85
N PHE A 235 -14.04 -21.81 -7.24
CA PHE A 235 -14.01 -22.19 -5.83
C PHE A 235 -13.97 -23.70 -5.72
N SER A 236 -13.02 -24.23 -4.93
CA SER A 236 -13.17 -25.59 -4.39
C SER A 236 -14.24 -25.61 -3.30
N LEU A 237 -14.81 -26.78 -3.01
CA LEU A 237 -15.76 -26.95 -1.92
C LEU A 237 -15.17 -26.51 -0.56
N SER A 238 -13.89 -26.82 -0.32
CA SER A 238 -13.17 -26.38 0.88
C SER A 238 -13.02 -24.85 0.95
N GLN A 239 -12.64 -24.21 -0.15
CA GLN A 239 -12.53 -22.76 -0.22
C GLN A 239 -13.87 -22.06 0.02
N TYR A 240 -14.96 -22.59 -0.56
CA TYR A 240 -16.30 -22.06 -0.34
C TYR A 240 -16.69 -22.09 1.15
N HIS A 241 -16.51 -23.25 1.79
CA HIS A 241 -16.77 -23.39 3.23
C HIS A 241 -15.92 -22.42 4.04
N ASP A 242 -14.62 -22.35 3.75
CA ASP A 242 -13.73 -21.54 4.56
C ASP A 242 -13.94 -20.02 4.35
N ILE A 243 -14.29 -19.58 3.14
CA ILE A 243 -14.71 -18.18 2.87
C ILE A 243 -15.98 -17.87 3.64
N THR A 244 -16.96 -18.78 3.64
CA THR A 244 -18.21 -18.59 4.37
C THR A 244 -17.94 -18.45 5.88
N CYS A 245 -17.14 -19.36 6.46
CA CYS A 245 -16.73 -19.26 7.87
C CYS A 245 -15.97 -17.96 8.18
N PHE A 246 -15.12 -17.49 7.26
CA PHE A 246 -14.40 -16.23 7.44
C PHE A 246 -15.37 -15.03 7.43
N LEU A 247 -16.32 -14.99 6.49
CA LEU A 247 -17.32 -13.93 6.40
C LEU A 247 -18.22 -13.89 7.65
N GLU A 248 -18.70 -15.04 8.12
CA GLU A 248 -19.43 -15.14 9.38
C GLU A 248 -18.60 -14.66 10.57
N ALA A 249 -17.31 -14.99 10.61
CA ALA A 249 -16.42 -14.54 11.67
C ALA A 249 -16.19 -13.02 11.62
N GLN A 250 -16.06 -12.41 10.43
CA GLN A 250 -15.98 -10.95 10.31
C GLN A 250 -17.27 -10.28 10.76
N ASP A 251 -18.45 -10.77 10.32
CA ASP A 251 -19.74 -10.22 10.73
C ASP A 251 -19.91 -10.29 12.26
N ARG A 252 -19.55 -11.43 12.86
CA ARG A 252 -19.52 -11.59 14.32
C ARG A 252 -18.61 -10.57 14.99
N ILE A 253 -17.42 -10.29 14.44
CA ILE A 253 -16.47 -9.32 15.02
C ILE A 253 -16.99 -7.89 14.90
N VAL A 254 -17.53 -7.51 13.75
CA VAL A 254 -18.12 -6.19 13.52
C VAL A 254 -19.29 -5.97 14.47
N THR A 255 -20.18 -6.96 14.59
CA THR A 255 -21.33 -6.92 15.49
C THR A 255 -20.89 -6.90 16.96
N GLN A 256 -19.97 -7.75 17.38
CA GLN A 256 -19.42 -7.73 18.74
C GLN A 256 -18.70 -6.41 19.05
N GLY A 257 -18.05 -5.78 18.07
CA GLY A 257 -17.40 -4.48 18.22
C GLY A 257 -18.34 -3.40 18.75
N LYS A 258 -19.60 -3.39 18.27
CA LYS A 258 -20.64 -2.44 18.72
C LYS A 258 -20.99 -2.61 20.21
N TYR A 259 -21.03 -3.86 20.68
CA TYR A 259 -21.46 -4.21 22.04
C TYR A 259 -20.29 -4.43 23.02
N ARG A 260 -19.04 -4.40 22.54
CA ARG A 260 -17.84 -4.73 23.34
C ARG A 260 -17.65 -3.84 24.56
N LYS A 261 -18.11 -2.58 24.49
CA LYS A 261 -18.08 -1.61 25.62
C LYS A 261 -19.00 -2.00 26.79
N TYR A 262 -20.02 -2.80 26.53
CA TYR A 262 -20.97 -3.27 27.55
C TYR A 262 -20.58 -4.64 28.10
N ARG A 263 -19.59 -5.30 27.48
CA ARG A 263 -19.12 -6.61 27.94
C ARG A 263 -18.23 -6.40 29.17
N PRO A 264 -18.55 -7.00 30.33
CA PRO A 264 -17.75 -6.81 31.52
C PRO A 264 -16.37 -7.48 31.37
N LEU A 265 -15.45 -7.24 32.30
CA LEU A 265 -14.07 -7.76 32.19
C LEU A 265 -13.86 -9.09 32.94
N THR A 266 -14.84 -9.52 33.73
CA THR A 266 -14.77 -10.71 34.59
C THR A 266 -15.49 -11.90 33.95
N PRO A 267 -14.92 -13.10 33.85
CA PRO A 267 -15.64 -14.27 33.35
C PRO A 267 -16.98 -14.49 34.09
N ILE A 268 -17.99 -15.04 33.39
CA ILE A 268 -19.29 -15.43 33.98
C ILE A 268 -19.09 -16.28 35.25
N SER A 269 -18.08 -17.16 35.23
CA SER A 269 -17.77 -18.05 36.34
C SER A 269 -17.23 -17.35 37.60
N GLN A 270 -16.68 -16.14 37.48
CA GLN A 270 -16.11 -15.41 38.61
C GLN A 270 -17.09 -14.45 39.27
N ASN A 271 -17.92 -13.74 38.49
CA ASN A 271 -18.89 -12.79 39.04
C ASN A 271 -20.08 -12.56 38.11
N TYR A 272 -21.10 -13.40 38.26
CA TYR A 272 -22.33 -13.36 37.46
C TYR A 272 -23.18 -12.10 37.65
N LYS A 273 -22.97 -11.31 38.73
CA LYS A 273 -23.71 -10.06 38.96
C LYS A 273 -23.14 -8.87 38.20
N VAL A 274 -21.82 -8.93 37.94
CA VAL A 274 -21.12 -7.94 37.13
C VAL A 274 -21.25 -8.28 35.64
N TRP A 275 -21.50 -9.57 35.32
CA TRP A 275 -21.74 -10.06 33.97
C TRP A 275 -23.15 -9.79 33.45
#